data_AF-A0A0B1S1V3-F1
#
_entry.id   AF-A0A0B1S1V3-F1
#
_cell.length_a   1.000
_cell.length_b   1.000
_cell.length_c   1.000
_cell.angle_alpha   90.00
_cell.angle_beta   90.00
_cell.angle_gamma   90.00
#
_symmetry.space_group_name_H-M   'P 1'
#
loop_
_entity.id
_entity.type
_entity.pdbx_description
1 polymer ?
#
loop_
_entity_poly.entity_id
_entity_poly.type
_entity_poly.pdbx_seq_one_letter_code
_entity_poly.pdbx_strand_id
1 'polypeptide(L)'
;MFHLRRSQFLQVFNNSPDETAYYRHILFSENVLESTTMIQPVLFSYSFSGPPEPVLLDTSSILPDRILLMDDYFHVLIYHGQTIAAWRKMNYHEDPQYATFKQLLEAPVSDATAILQERWPMPRYIVTEYEGSQARFLLSKVNPSLTHNNPYASVKCYPCRDDFFGKLQRFFGTH
;
A
#
# COMPACT_ATOMS: atom_id res chain seq x y z
N MET A 1 -3.18 -17.97 -4.86
CA MET A 1 -4.66 -18.07 -4.67
C MET A 1 -5.23 -17.16 -3.58
N PHE A 2 -4.50 -16.84 -2.50
CA PHE A 2 -5.03 -16.00 -1.41
C PHE A 2 -5.42 -14.57 -1.87
N HIS A 3 -4.51 -13.85 -2.53
CA HIS A 3 -4.73 -12.46 -2.95
C HIS A 3 -5.89 -12.31 -3.97
N LEU A 4 -6.02 -13.26 -4.91
CA LEU A 4 -7.10 -13.25 -5.90
C LEU A 4 -8.50 -13.23 -5.26
N ARG A 5 -8.76 -14.04 -4.22
CA ARG A 5 -10.09 -14.13 -3.57
C ARG A 5 -10.50 -12.84 -2.86
N ARG A 6 -9.54 -12.03 -2.45
CA ARG A 6 -9.75 -10.73 -1.77
C ARG A 6 -9.61 -9.54 -2.72
N SER A 7 -9.22 -9.79 -3.97
CA SER A 7 -9.05 -8.74 -4.97
C SER A 7 -10.38 -8.11 -5.36
N GLN A 8 -10.32 -6.89 -5.89
CA GLN A 8 -11.47 -6.14 -6.38
C GLN A 8 -12.15 -6.80 -7.59
N PHE A 9 -11.49 -7.78 -8.23
CA PHE A 9 -12.08 -8.57 -9.32
C PHE A 9 -13.24 -9.45 -8.86
N LEU A 10 -13.15 -9.99 -7.64
CA LEU A 10 -14.15 -10.89 -7.06
C LEU A 10 -14.95 -10.20 -5.95
N GLN A 11 -14.31 -9.41 -5.08
CA GLN A 11 -14.96 -8.66 -4.01
C GLN A 11 -15.33 -7.26 -4.50
N VAL A 12 -16.57 -7.09 -4.95
CA VAL A 12 -17.08 -5.84 -5.54
C VAL A 12 -17.60 -4.83 -4.51
N PHE A 13 -17.54 -5.16 -3.22
CA PHE A 13 -17.95 -4.24 -2.16
C PHE A 13 -17.04 -3.01 -2.15
N ASN A 14 -17.64 -1.82 -2.03
CA ASN A 14 -16.93 -0.52 -2.07
C ASN A 14 -16.31 -0.15 -3.44
N ASN A 15 -16.71 -0.82 -4.53
CA ASN A 15 -16.46 -0.36 -5.90
C ASN A 15 -17.80 -0.16 -6.63
N SER A 16 -17.83 0.78 -7.58
CA SER A 16 -18.98 0.91 -8.47
C SER A 16 -19.05 -0.24 -9.49
N PRO A 17 -20.22 -0.51 -10.08
CA PRO A 17 -20.36 -1.50 -11.15
C PRO A 17 -19.44 -1.20 -12.34
N ASP A 18 -19.24 0.08 -12.67
CA ASP A 18 -18.38 0.53 -13.77
C ASP A 18 -16.89 0.33 -13.46
N GLU A 19 -16.43 0.69 -12.25
CA GLU A 19 -15.05 0.40 -11.80
C GLU A 19 -14.75 -1.10 -11.84
N THR A 20 -15.71 -1.93 -11.41
CA THR A 20 -15.55 -3.39 -11.45
C THR A 20 -15.43 -3.90 -12.90
N ALA A 21 -16.24 -3.36 -13.81
CA ALA A 21 -16.17 -3.71 -15.23
C ALA A 21 -14.83 -3.29 -15.83
N TYR A 22 -14.34 -2.10 -15.50
CA TYR A 22 -13.04 -1.57 -15.91
C TYR A 22 -11.88 -2.47 -15.45
N TYR A 23 -11.82 -2.81 -14.16
CA TYR A 23 -10.76 -3.68 -13.63
C TYR A 23 -10.75 -5.04 -14.32
N ARG A 24 -11.93 -5.65 -14.52
CA ARG A 24 -12.03 -6.94 -15.21
C ARG A 24 -11.64 -6.84 -16.68
N HIS A 25 -12.04 -5.79 -17.37
CA HIS A 25 -11.72 -5.58 -18.78
C HIS A 25 -10.20 -5.53 -19.01
N ILE A 26 -9.49 -4.79 -18.16
CA ILE A 26 -8.03 -4.70 -18.21
C ILE A 26 -7.38 -6.04 -17.90
N LEU A 27 -7.82 -6.73 -16.83
CA LEU A 27 -7.28 -8.05 -16.48
C LEU A 27 -7.37 -9.06 -17.62
N PHE A 28 -8.43 -9.01 -18.44
CA PHE A 28 -8.59 -9.91 -19.59
C PHE A 28 -7.82 -9.49 -20.84
N SER A 29 -7.35 -8.25 -20.90
CA SER A 29 -6.66 -7.69 -22.06
C SER A 29 -5.13 -7.72 -21.90
N GLU A 30 -4.64 -7.85 -20.67
CA GLU A 30 -3.23 -7.67 -20.32
C GLU A 30 -2.40 -8.96 -20.30
N ASN A 31 -1.07 -8.78 -20.33
CA ASN A 31 -0.11 -9.88 -20.28
C ASN A 31 -0.08 -10.60 -18.92
N VAL A 32 0.53 -11.79 -18.89
CA VAL A 32 0.63 -12.62 -17.66
C VAL A 32 1.40 -11.89 -16.54
N LEU A 33 2.43 -11.12 -16.89
CA LEU A 33 3.25 -10.38 -15.93
C LEU A 33 2.43 -9.28 -15.23
N GLU A 34 1.76 -8.43 -16.01
CA GLU A 34 0.87 -7.39 -15.46
C GLU A 34 -0.38 -7.97 -14.77
N SER A 35 -0.92 -9.07 -15.28
CA SER A 35 -1.99 -9.80 -14.58
C SER A 35 -1.55 -10.31 -13.21
N THR A 36 -0.26 -10.67 -13.07
CA THR A 36 0.28 -11.12 -11.79
C THR A 36 0.42 -9.95 -10.81
N THR A 37 0.89 -8.78 -11.27
CA THR A 37 0.99 -7.56 -10.44
C THR A 37 -0.38 -7.05 -10.01
N MET A 38 -1.40 -7.18 -10.87
CA MET A 38 -2.80 -6.89 -10.54
C MET A 38 -3.38 -7.82 -9.45
N ILE A 39 -3.05 -9.11 -9.47
CA ILE A 39 -3.57 -10.09 -8.52
C ILE A 39 -2.82 -10.00 -7.19
N GLN A 40 -1.50 -9.89 -7.27
CA GLN A 40 -0.60 -9.78 -6.12
C GLN A 40 0.30 -8.55 -6.34
N PRO A 41 -0.04 -7.44 -5.67
CA PRO A 41 0.78 -6.23 -5.73
C PRO A 41 2.23 -6.50 -5.33
N VAL A 42 3.14 -5.71 -5.88
CA VAL A 42 4.54 -5.74 -5.49
C VAL A 42 4.79 -4.61 -4.50
N LEU A 43 5.63 -4.87 -3.49
CA LEU A 43 6.01 -3.89 -2.49
C LEU A 43 7.54 -3.82 -2.43
N PHE A 44 8.10 -2.64 -2.66
CA PHE A 44 9.52 -2.37 -2.48
C PHE A 44 9.74 -1.55 -1.23
N SER A 45 10.77 -1.88 -0.45
CA SER A 45 11.19 -1.09 0.69
C SER A 45 12.51 -0.39 0.43
N TYR A 46 12.54 0.90 0.73
CA TYR A 46 13.71 1.76 0.66
C TYR A 46 14.11 2.11 2.09
N SER A 47 15.37 1.87 2.41
CA SER A 47 15.96 2.12 3.72
C SER A 47 17.36 2.69 3.55
N PHE A 48 17.95 3.24 4.62
CA PHE A 48 19.34 3.71 4.57
C PHE A 48 20.36 2.57 4.51
N SER A 49 19.94 1.37 4.91
CA SER A 49 20.83 0.22 5.09
C SER A 49 21.11 -0.57 3.82
N GLY A 50 20.58 -0.17 2.65
CA GLY A 50 20.82 -0.93 1.42
C GLY A 50 20.01 -0.46 0.21
N PRO A 51 20.20 -1.14 -0.94
CA PRO A 51 19.41 -0.91 -2.15
C PRO A 51 17.92 -1.25 -1.94
N PRO A 52 17.04 -0.89 -2.88
CA PRO A 52 15.62 -1.24 -2.80
C PRO A 52 15.43 -2.75 -2.78
N GLU A 53 14.74 -3.26 -1.76
CA GLU A 53 14.49 -4.70 -1.59
C GLU A 53 12.99 -5.00 -1.75
N PRO A 54 12.61 -6.08 -2.47
CA PRO A 54 11.23 -6.53 -2.52
C PRO A 54 10.84 -7.13 -1.16
N VAL A 55 9.70 -6.70 -0.63
CA VAL A 55 9.18 -7.12 0.67
C VAL A 55 7.80 -7.74 0.52
N LEU A 56 7.44 -8.60 1.48
CA LEU A 56 6.12 -9.21 1.52
C LEU A 56 5.03 -8.16 1.76
N LEU A 57 3.84 -8.38 1.18
CA LEU A 57 2.64 -7.59 1.42
C LEU A 57 2.02 -7.87 2.80
N ASP A 58 2.77 -7.57 3.86
CA ASP A 58 2.36 -7.85 5.23
C ASP A 58 2.47 -6.63 6.14
N THR A 59 1.64 -6.58 7.20
CA THR A 59 1.63 -5.42 8.11
C THR A 59 2.96 -5.25 8.83
N SER A 60 3.67 -6.36 9.07
CA SER A 60 5.03 -6.39 9.63
C SER A 60 6.06 -5.62 8.79
N SER A 61 5.78 -5.43 7.51
CA SER A 61 6.68 -4.74 6.55
C SER A 61 6.54 -3.22 6.61
N ILE A 62 5.47 -2.73 7.26
CA ILE A 62 5.23 -1.30 7.46
C ILE A 62 6.05 -0.84 8.67
N LEU A 63 7.31 -0.52 8.44
CA LEU A 63 8.23 -0.01 9.44
C LEU A 63 8.29 1.54 9.41
N PRO A 64 8.52 2.20 10.55
CA PRO A 64 8.54 3.66 10.61
C PRO A 64 9.74 4.26 9.86
N ASP A 65 10.87 3.54 9.77
CA ASP A 65 12.15 4.01 9.24
C ASP A 65 12.37 3.74 7.74
N ARG A 66 11.32 3.27 7.03
CA ARG A 66 11.41 2.89 5.62
C ARG A 66 10.38 3.63 4.78
N ILE A 67 10.69 3.80 3.50
CA ILE A 67 9.73 4.23 2.48
C ILE A 67 9.29 2.98 1.72
N LEU A 68 8.00 2.88 1.43
CA LEU A 68 7.45 1.77 0.65
C LEU A 68 6.94 2.29 -0.69
N LEU A 69 7.25 1.57 -1.77
CA LEU A 69 6.64 1.74 -3.08
C LEU A 69 5.77 0.52 -3.34
N MET A 70 4.45 0.72 -3.39
CA MET A 70 3.49 -0.31 -3.74
C MET A 70 3.08 -0.13 -5.19
N ASP A 71 3.04 -1.25 -5.90
CA ASP A 71 2.58 -1.35 -7.26
C ASP A 71 1.45 -2.39 -7.39
N ASP A 72 0.23 -1.93 -7.69
CA ASP A 72 -0.99 -2.72 -7.86
C ASP A 72 -1.56 -2.61 -9.30
N TYR A 73 -0.69 -2.29 -10.28
CA TYR A 73 -1.04 -1.98 -11.67
C TYR A 73 -1.91 -0.74 -11.88
N PHE A 74 -3.04 -0.61 -11.17
CA PHE A 74 -3.96 0.53 -11.24
C PHE A 74 -3.50 1.71 -10.39
N HIS A 75 -2.71 1.44 -9.36
CA HIS A 75 -2.22 2.44 -8.41
C HIS A 75 -0.72 2.25 -8.20
N VAL A 76 0.03 3.35 -8.27
CA VAL A 76 1.41 3.43 -7.84
C VAL A 76 1.43 4.30 -6.59
N LEU A 77 1.74 3.70 -5.44
CA LEU A 77 1.63 4.34 -4.15
C LEU A 77 2.98 4.42 -3.45
N ILE A 78 3.37 5.63 -3.06
CA ILE A 78 4.54 5.87 -2.20
C ILE A 78 4.04 6.12 -0.79
N TYR A 79 4.52 5.33 0.17
CA TYR A 79 4.22 5.46 1.59
C TYR A 79 5.48 5.83 2.37
N HIS A 80 5.43 6.96 3.06
CA HIS A 80 6.48 7.38 3.98
C HIS A 80 6.16 6.88 5.40
N GLY A 81 7.08 6.14 6.00
CA GLY A 81 7.02 5.75 7.41
C GLY A 81 7.06 6.95 8.36
N GLN A 82 6.73 6.71 9.63
CA GLN A 82 6.55 7.76 10.65
C GLN A 82 7.79 8.65 10.82
N THR A 83 8.99 8.07 10.94
CA THR A 83 10.22 8.84 11.17
C THR A 83 10.64 9.58 9.91
N ILE A 84 10.50 8.96 8.73
CA ILE A 84 10.74 9.60 7.44
C ILE A 84 9.81 10.79 7.22
N ALA A 85 8.53 10.64 7.52
CA ALA A 85 7.55 11.73 7.41
C ALA A 85 7.89 12.89 8.36
N ALA A 86 8.30 12.58 9.60
CA ALA A 86 8.76 13.59 10.55
C ALA A 86 10.01 14.33 10.03
N TRP A 87 11.00 13.61 9.49
CA TRP A 87 12.20 14.22 8.92
C TRP A 87 11.93 15.06 7.68
N ARG A 88 10.95 14.66 6.86
CA ARG A 88 10.48 15.45 5.73
C ARG A 88 9.85 16.77 6.21
N LYS A 89 9.04 16.74 7.27
CA LYS A 89 8.39 17.93 7.86
C LYS A 89 9.38 18.90 8.50
N MET A 90 10.51 18.39 9.00
CA MET A 90 11.60 19.19 9.57
C MET A 90 12.58 19.75 8.52
N ASN A 91 12.33 19.54 7.22
CA ASN A 91 13.15 20.02 6.12
C ASN A 91 14.63 19.57 6.13
N TYR A 92 14.96 18.44 6.76
CA TYR A 92 16.32 17.88 6.73
C TYR A 92 16.82 17.56 5.32
N HIS A 93 15.94 17.49 4.32
CA HIS A 93 16.31 17.25 2.92
C HIS A 93 16.91 18.48 2.21
N GLU A 94 16.79 19.68 2.80
CA GLU A 94 17.40 20.92 2.27
C GLU A 94 18.84 21.11 2.77
N ASP A 95 19.16 20.53 3.93
CA ASP A 95 20.48 20.62 4.52
C ASP A 95 21.49 19.77 3.72
N PRO A 96 22.61 20.37 3.25
CA PRO A 96 23.61 19.65 2.46
C PRO A 96 24.32 18.53 3.24
N GLN A 97 24.23 18.53 4.56
CA GLN A 97 24.75 17.46 5.43
C GLN A 97 23.95 16.15 5.28
N TYR A 98 22.68 16.23 4.89
CA TYR A 98 21.78 15.08 4.75
C TYR A 98 21.43 14.81 3.27
N ALA A 99 22.41 14.98 2.38
CA ALA A 99 22.24 14.68 0.95
C ALA A 99 21.78 13.24 0.68
N THR A 100 22.17 12.28 1.52
CA THR A 100 21.70 10.89 1.45
C THR A 100 20.20 10.75 1.70
N PHE A 101 19.62 11.59 2.57
CA PHE A 101 18.18 11.60 2.82
C PHE A 101 17.40 12.13 1.61
N LYS A 102 17.92 13.16 0.94
CA LYS A 102 17.34 13.65 -0.30
C LYS A 102 17.35 12.58 -1.39
N GLN A 103 18.47 11.87 -1.56
CA GLN A 103 18.56 10.75 -2.51
C GLN A 103 17.55 9.63 -2.18
N LEU A 104 17.37 9.31 -0.89
CA LEU A 104 16.38 8.31 -0.45
C LEU A 104 14.94 8.72 -0.79
N LEU A 105 14.60 10.01 -0.74
CA LEU A 105 13.28 10.52 -1.13
C LEU A 105 13.07 10.52 -2.65
N GLU A 106 14.13 10.78 -3.42
CA GLU A 106 14.06 10.83 -4.89
C GLU A 106 14.03 9.43 -5.53
N ALA A 107 14.70 8.43 -4.95
CA ALA A 107 14.74 7.06 -5.47
C ALA A 107 13.36 6.45 -5.79
N PRO A 108 12.39 6.37 -4.85
CA PRO A 108 11.08 5.79 -5.14
C PRO A 108 10.26 6.63 -6.12
N VAL A 109 10.52 7.94 -6.22
CA VAL A 109 9.84 8.83 -7.19
C VAL A 109 10.35 8.57 -8.60
N SER A 110 11.66 8.35 -8.76
CA SER A 110 12.26 7.96 -10.04
C SER A 110 11.70 6.63 -10.52
N ASP A 111 11.66 5.63 -9.65
CA ASP A 111 11.14 4.30 -9.98
C ASP A 111 9.63 4.34 -10.30
N ALA A 112 8.84 5.09 -9.52
CA ALA A 112 7.43 5.31 -9.81
C ALA A 112 7.20 5.98 -11.17
N THR A 113 8.05 6.95 -11.53
CA THR A 113 7.95 7.66 -12.81
C THR A 113 8.26 6.74 -13.99
N ALA A 114 9.24 5.84 -13.86
CA ALA A 114 9.53 4.83 -14.87
C ALA A 114 8.32 3.92 -15.10
N ILE A 115 7.69 3.43 -14.02
CA ILE A 115 6.47 2.59 -14.11
C ILE A 115 5.32 3.37 -14.77
N LEU A 116 5.14 4.64 -14.42
CA LEU A 116 4.09 5.49 -14.98
C LEU A 116 4.26 5.74 -16.49
N GLN A 117 5.49 5.75 -17.00
CA GLN A 117 5.79 5.98 -18.42
C GLN A 117 5.61 4.72 -19.26
N GLU A 118 5.89 3.55 -18.70
CA GLU A 118 5.77 2.27 -19.41
C GLU A 118 4.31 1.76 -19.45
N ARG A 119 3.52 2.04 -18.41
CA ARG A 119 2.19 1.46 -18.27
C ARG A 119 1.08 2.15 -19.03
N TRP A 120 0.20 1.33 -19.59
CA TRP A 120 -1.05 1.73 -20.19
C TRP A 120 -2.18 0.83 -19.68
N PRO A 121 -3.32 1.37 -19.20
CA PRO A 121 -3.61 2.79 -18.95
C PRO A 121 -2.77 3.37 -17.80
N MET A 122 -2.56 4.69 -17.80
CA MET A 122 -1.74 5.35 -16.79
C MET A 122 -2.28 5.09 -15.37
N PRO A 123 -1.48 4.49 -14.47
CA PRO A 123 -1.91 4.26 -13.11
C PRO A 123 -2.10 5.56 -12.34
N ARG A 124 -2.98 5.51 -11.33
CA ARG A 124 -3.14 6.61 -10.40
C ARG A 124 -1.94 6.68 -9.46
N TYR A 125 -1.21 7.79 -9.53
CA TYR A 125 -0.11 8.09 -8.63
C TYR A 125 -0.63 8.64 -7.28
N ILE A 126 -0.20 8.03 -6.17
CA ILE A 126 -0.60 8.41 -4.81
C ILE A 126 0.65 8.53 -3.94
N VAL A 127 0.80 9.68 -3.28
CA VAL A 127 1.84 9.88 -2.25
C VAL A 127 1.13 10.02 -0.92
N THR A 128 1.55 9.25 0.07
CA THR A 128 0.97 9.25 1.42
C THR A 128 2.06 9.11 2.48
N GLU A 129 1.73 9.55 3.69
CA GLU A 129 2.56 9.40 4.89
C GLU A 129 1.83 8.60 5.96
N TYR A 130 2.54 8.30 7.05
CA TYR A 130 1.96 7.82 8.30
C TYR A 130 0.80 8.72 8.74
N GLU A 131 -0.37 8.13 9.05
CA GLU A 131 -1.66 8.78 9.34
C GLU A 131 -2.34 9.51 8.16
N GLY A 132 -1.80 9.42 6.94
CA GLY A 132 -2.46 9.96 5.75
C GLY A 132 -3.78 9.25 5.44
N SER A 133 -4.80 9.99 5.05
CA SER A 133 -6.11 9.43 4.65
C SER A 133 -6.03 8.48 3.45
N GLN A 134 -5.00 8.66 2.61
CA GLN A 134 -4.72 7.84 1.44
C GLN A 134 -3.92 6.55 1.78
N ALA A 135 -3.38 6.42 3.00
CA ALA A 135 -2.69 5.21 3.45
C ALA A 135 -3.60 3.98 3.49
N ARG A 136 -4.93 4.19 3.52
CA ARG A 136 -5.93 3.12 3.43
C ARG A 136 -5.78 2.25 2.18
N PHE A 137 -5.29 2.82 1.08
CA PHE A 137 -5.08 2.06 -0.16
C PHE A 137 -4.03 0.96 0.05
N LEU A 138 -2.92 1.28 0.72
CA LEU A 138 -1.91 0.30 1.14
C LEU A 138 -2.49 -0.71 2.14
N LEU A 139 -3.12 -0.22 3.22
CA LEU A 139 -3.63 -1.08 4.30
C LEU A 139 -4.73 -2.06 3.84
N SER A 140 -5.52 -1.70 2.83
CA SER A 140 -6.57 -2.57 2.29
C SER A 140 -6.02 -3.80 1.55
N LYS A 141 -4.82 -3.66 0.96
CA LYS A 141 -4.14 -4.66 0.13
C LYS A 141 -3.20 -5.54 0.96
N VAL A 142 -2.69 -5.02 2.06
CA VAL A 142 -1.78 -5.72 2.98
C VAL A 142 -2.51 -6.81 3.78
N ASN A 143 -1.78 -7.88 4.12
CA ASN A 143 -2.27 -8.93 4.99
C ASN A 143 -2.29 -8.47 6.46
N PRO A 144 -3.39 -8.69 7.19
CA PRO A 144 -3.43 -8.45 8.63
C PRO A 144 -2.83 -9.66 9.37
N SER A 145 -1.50 -9.71 9.50
CA SER A 145 -0.83 -10.73 10.32
C SER A 145 -0.83 -10.36 11.81
N LEU A 146 -0.84 -9.07 12.13
CA LEU A 146 -1.02 -8.54 13.48
C LEU A 146 -2.51 -8.45 13.79
N THR A 147 -3.09 -9.57 14.21
CA THR A 147 -4.45 -9.57 14.77
C THR A 147 -4.41 -9.04 16.20
N HIS A 148 -5.38 -8.21 16.58
CA HIS A 148 -5.57 -7.69 17.94
C HIS A 148 -5.73 -8.79 19.01
N ASN A 149 -5.85 -10.06 18.59
CA ASN A 149 -6.11 -11.21 19.45
C ASN A 149 -4.83 -11.95 19.92
N ASN A 150 -3.63 -11.45 19.60
CA ASN A 150 -2.38 -12.03 20.08
C ASN A 150 -1.84 -11.23 21.30
N PRO A 151 -1.82 -11.78 22.53
CA PRO A 151 -1.37 -11.07 23.73
C PRO A 151 0.13 -10.71 23.74
N TYR A 152 0.89 -11.07 22.69
CA TYR A 152 2.31 -10.73 22.51
C TYR A 152 2.57 -9.57 21.54
N ALA A 153 1.55 -8.95 20.96
CA ALA A 153 1.73 -7.80 20.05
C ALA A 153 1.82 -6.48 20.83
N SER A 154 2.93 -6.27 21.55
CA SER A 154 3.21 -5.02 22.28
C SER A 154 3.87 -3.92 21.43
N VAL A 155 3.79 -4.00 20.10
CA VAL A 155 4.29 -2.93 19.20
C VAL A 155 3.10 -2.20 18.62
N LYS A 156 2.93 -0.93 19.03
CA LYS A 156 1.89 -0.02 18.53
C LYS A 156 1.95 0.06 17.00
N CYS A 157 0.96 -0.52 16.33
CA CYS A 157 0.57 -0.22 14.96
C CYS A 157 -0.96 -0.36 14.83
N TYR A 158 -1.55 0.47 13.98
CA TYR A 158 -2.95 0.92 13.96
C TYR A 158 -4.07 -0.09 14.26
N PRO A 159 -5.16 0.33 14.94
CA PRO A 159 -6.38 -0.45 15.05
C PRO A 159 -7.25 -0.19 13.81
N CYS A 160 -7.31 -1.10 12.84
CA CYS A 160 -8.34 -1.07 11.80
C CYS A 160 -8.50 -2.42 11.08
N ARG A 161 -9.01 -3.44 11.78
CA ARG A 161 -9.96 -4.44 11.26
C ARG A 161 -10.38 -5.41 12.36
N ASP A 162 -11.08 -4.90 13.37
CA ASP A 162 -12.05 -5.77 14.03
C ASP A 162 -13.32 -5.72 13.20
N ASP A 163 -13.83 -6.89 12.85
CA ASP A 163 -15.05 -7.11 12.09
C ASP A 163 -16.18 -6.15 12.48
N PHE A 164 -16.39 -5.12 11.66
CA PHE A 164 -17.62 -4.33 11.65
C PHE A 164 -18.86 -5.22 11.41
N PHE A 165 -18.63 -6.43 10.89
CA PHE A 165 -19.62 -7.48 10.70
C PHE A 165 -20.25 -8.00 12.02
N GLY A 166 -19.49 -8.06 13.12
CA GLY A 166 -19.99 -8.58 14.39
C GLY A 166 -20.91 -7.60 15.15
N LYS A 167 -20.76 -6.28 14.93
CA LYS A 167 -21.52 -5.27 15.66
C LYS A 167 -22.82 -4.84 14.96
N LEU A 168 -22.93 -4.96 13.64
CA LEU A 168 -24.17 -4.60 12.94
C LEU A 168 -25.29 -5.64 13.13
N GLN A 169 -24.94 -6.92 13.30
CA GLN A 169 -25.93 -8.00 13.49
C GLN A 169 -26.54 -8.02 14.90
N ARG A 170 -25.95 -7.28 15.86
CA ARG A 170 -26.51 -7.08 17.20
C ARG A 170 -27.43 -5.86 17.33
N PHE A 171 -27.44 -4.96 16.34
CA PHE A 171 -28.26 -3.74 16.38
C PHE A 171 -29.60 -3.86 15.65
N PHE A 172 -29.79 -4.87 14.79
CA PHE A 172 -31.04 -5.11 14.05
C PHE A 172 -31.73 -6.43 14.40
N GLY A 173 -31.59 -6.88 15.66
CA GLY A 173 -32.09 -8.17 16.12
C GLY A 173 -32.86 -8.09 17.44
N THR A 174 -33.74 -7.11 17.61
CA THR A 174 -34.81 -7.13 18.62
C THR A 174 -36.00 -6.31 18.11
N HIS A 175 -36.90 -6.97 17.39
CA HIS A 175 -38.37 -6.96 17.55
C HIS A 175 -38.99 -7.74 16.40
#